data_AF-A0AB33C9B0-F1
#
_entry.id   AF-A0AB33C9B0-F1
#
_cell.length_a   1.000
_cell.length_b   1.000
_cell.length_c   1.000
_cell.angle_alpha   90.00
_cell.angle_beta   90.00
_cell.angle_gamma   90.00
#
_symmetry.space_group_name_H-M   'P 1'
#
loop_
_entity.id
_entity.type
_entity.pdbx_description
1 polymer ?
#
loop_
_entity_poly.entity_id
_entity_poly.type
_entity_poly.pdbx_seq_one_letter_code
_entity_poly.pdbx_strand_id
1 'polypeptide(L)'
;MAYQSGTASNHVDLLDKLRIFLTSNADLVSANQQWTQLRWSSNELFVRGPGLDGEQQIFCGIRALPFPALDAYNFGIVGAMAYSDGFTFAGQPGSSPECFVPLWDDSLAYWFVANGQRVVVVAKISTRYLAFYLGYGLPWALPGDYPAPLYVGGCSDTNTDRWSSNDFGFRSFADPGNGAQILSPAGTWLQVRNFYNFASSEYEGDQLNVWPYAGLRGATSGILRSLRNNGDGTYTPFPLVIHGNSPSPEIYMELDGCYYVSGFNNAAETILDIGGIDHMVVPNIFRSDRWGYWLLRLS
;
A
#
# COMPACT_ATOMS: atom_id res chain seq x y z
N MET A 1 1.08 0.17 -17.43
CA MET A 1 1.69 0.38 -16.10
C MET A 1 3.02 -0.34 -16.09
N ALA A 2 4.02 0.11 -15.32
CA ALA A 2 5.30 -0.61 -15.25
C ALA A 2 5.25 -1.70 -14.18
N TYR A 3 5.82 -2.86 -14.48
CA TYR A 3 5.87 -4.01 -13.57
C TYR A 3 7.24 -4.69 -13.63
N GLN A 4 7.74 -5.13 -12.46
CA GLN A 4 8.95 -5.91 -12.33
C GLN A 4 8.86 -6.84 -11.13
N SER A 5 9.24 -8.11 -11.28
CA SER A 5 9.43 -9.03 -10.15
C SER A 5 10.86 -9.55 -10.08
N GLY A 6 11.24 -10.10 -8.93
CA GLY A 6 12.57 -10.65 -8.73
C GLY A 6 12.83 -11.06 -7.29
N THR A 7 14.11 -11.16 -6.95
CA THR A 7 14.57 -11.49 -5.59
C THR A 7 15.57 -10.45 -5.13
N ALA A 8 15.35 -9.88 -3.95
CA ALA A 8 16.30 -9.04 -3.25
C ALA A 8 17.06 -9.87 -2.21
N SER A 9 18.33 -9.55 -1.98
CA SER A 9 19.22 -10.27 -1.07
C SER A 9 18.93 -9.95 0.41
N ASN A 10 18.35 -8.78 0.67
CA ASN A 10 17.87 -8.29 1.96
C ASN A 10 17.01 -7.04 1.75
N HIS A 11 16.49 -6.48 2.85
CA HIS A 11 15.70 -5.24 2.82
C HIS A 11 16.43 -4.02 2.19
N VAL A 12 17.74 -3.86 2.37
CA VAL A 12 18.48 -2.73 1.76
C VAL A 12 18.61 -2.90 0.25
N ASP A 13 18.92 -4.11 -0.23
CA ASP A 13 18.94 -4.43 -1.66
C ASP A 13 17.56 -4.26 -2.31
N LEU A 14 16.48 -4.59 -1.57
CA LEU A 14 15.11 -4.32 -2.04
C LEU A 14 14.90 -2.81 -2.31
N LEU A 15 15.37 -1.95 -1.40
CA LEU A 15 15.23 -0.51 -1.54
C LEU A 15 16.01 0.04 -2.74
N ASP A 16 17.24 -0.44 -2.95
CA ASP A 16 18.04 -0.03 -4.10
C ASP A 16 17.43 -0.51 -5.44
N LYS A 17 16.93 -1.74 -5.48
CA LYS A 17 16.20 -2.26 -6.65
C LYS A 17 14.94 -1.46 -6.95
N LEU A 18 14.20 -1.06 -5.92
CA LEU A 18 13.02 -0.21 -6.08
C LEU A 18 13.40 1.18 -6.62
N ARG A 19 14.47 1.78 -6.10
CA ARG A 19 15.02 3.05 -6.60
C ARG A 19 15.34 2.97 -8.09
N ILE A 20 16.05 1.93 -8.51
CA ILE A 20 16.40 1.70 -9.92
C ILE A 20 15.13 1.52 -10.76
N PHE A 21 14.19 0.69 -10.31
CA PHE A 21 12.91 0.50 -10.99
C PHE A 21 12.17 1.82 -11.22
N LEU A 22 11.98 2.62 -10.17
CA LEU A 22 11.24 3.88 -10.25
C LEU A 22 11.90 4.94 -11.16
N THR A 23 13.24 4.95 -11.21
CA THR A 23 13.99 6.01 -11.91
C THR A 23 14.39 5.65 -13.34
N SER A 24 14.41 4.36 -13.69
CA SER A 24 15.02 3.89 -14.94
C SER A 24 14.30 2.73 -15.65
N ASN A 25 13.18 2.22 -15.11
CA ASN A 25 12.42 1.19 -15.81
C ASN A 25 11.96 1.69 -17.19
N ALA A 26 12.11 0.86 -18.22
CA ALA A 26 11.88 1.23 -19.61
C ALA A 26 10.43 1.67 -19.88
N ASP A 27 9.44 1.01 -19.27
CA ASP A 27 8.02 1.33 -19.47
C ASP A 27 7.67 2.68 -18.83
N LEU A 28 8.22 2.97 -17.64
CA LEU A 28 8.07 4.27 -17.00
C LEU A 28 8.71 5.37 -17.86
N VAL A 29 9.93 5.16 -18.34
CA VAL A 29 10.63 6.15 -19.17
C VAL A 29 9.90 6.38 -20.49
N SER A 30 9.44 5.32 -21.17
CA SER A 30 8.72 5.45 -22.44
C SER A 30 7.38 6.18 -22.28
N ALA A 31 6.77 6.08 -21.10
CA ALA A 31 5.53 6.77 -20.77
C ALA A 31 5.76 8.20 -20.20
N ASN A 32 7.01 8.65 -20.04
CA ASN A 32 7.36 9.88 -19.30
C ASN A 32 6.85 9.89 -17.84
N GLN A 33 6.83 8.72 -17.22
CA GLN A 33 6.31 8.47 -15.87
C GLN A 33 7.39 8.00 -14.88
N GLN A 34 8.66 8.07 -15.25
CA GLN A 34 9.78 7.79 -14.37
C GLN A 34 9.86 8.81 -13.24
N TRP A 35 10.12 8.33 -12.03
CA TRP A 35 10.18 9.16 -10.83
C TRP A 35 11.55 9.83 -10.74
N THR A 36 11.58 11.05 -10.21
CA THR A 36 12.83 11.77 -9.94
C THR A 36 13.37 11.39 -8.57
N GLN A 37 14.63 10.95 -8.48
CA GLN A 37 15.33 10.77 -7.20
C GLN A 37 15.72 12.14 -6.62
N LEU A 38 15.22 12.46 -5.43
CA LEU A 38 15.54 13.68 -4.71
C LEU A 38 16.62 13.45 -3.65
N ARG A 39 16.61 12.29 -2.99
CA ARG A 39 17.61 11.86 -2.01
C ARG A 39 17.95 10.39 -2.18
N TRP A 40 19.22 10.06 -2.05
CA TRP A 40 19.71 8.69 -1.87
C TRP A 40 20.94 8.72 -0.98
N SER A 41 20.75 8.55 0.32
CA SER A 41 21.82 8.57 1.32
C SER A 41 21.38 7.84 2.59
N SER A 42 22.32 7.19 3.28
CA SER A 42 22.06 6.54 4.58
C SER A 42 20.86 5.59 4.59
N ASN A 43 20.66 4.82 3.52
CA ASN A 43 19.51 3.94 3.31
C ASN A 43 18.14 4.66 3.30
N GLU A 44 18.14 5.97 3.03
CA GLU A 44 16.95 6.78 2.79
C GLU A 44 16.83 7.14 1.30
N LEU A 45 15.68 6.84 0.74
CA LEU A 45 15.24 7.22 -0.59
C LEU A 45 14.13 8.25 -0.45
N PHE A 46 14.28 9.40 -1.11
CA PHE A 46 13.16 10.32 -1.35
C PHE A 46 13.01 10.52 -2.85
N VAL A 47 11.78 10.42 -3.34
CA VAL A 47 11.44 10.48 -4.76
C VAL A 47 10.28 11.42 -5.00
N ARG A 48 10.20 11.94 -6.23
CA ARG A 48 9.09 12.72 -6.75
C ARG A 48 8.48 12.04 -7.96
N GLY A 49 7.23 11.61 -7.85
CA GLY A 49 6.41 11.12 -8.95
C GLY A 49 5.93 12.27 -9.83
N PRO A 50 5.93 12.12 -11.18
CA PRO A 50 5.55 13.17 -12.12
C PRO A 50 4.04 13.28 -12.38
N GLY A 51 3.22 12.35 -11.89
CA GLY A 51 1.83 12.22 -12.31
C GLY A 51 1.68 11.49 -13.65
N LEU A 52 0.44 11.24 -14.08
CA LEU A 52 0.18 10.60 -15.38
C LEU A 52 0.37 11.56 -16.56
N ASP A 53 0.24 12.86 -16.30
CA ASP A 53 0.38 13.98 -17.24
C ASP A 53 1.79 14.60 -17.25
N GLY A 54 2.62 14.26 -16.26
CA GLY A 54 3.96 14.83 -16.10
C GLY A 54 4.01 16.16 -15.34
N GLU A 55 2.86 16.67 -14.86
CA GLU A 55 2.75 17.99 -14.26
C GLU A 55 2.64 17.96 -12.72
N GLN A 56 2.47 16.78 -12.14
CA GLN A 56 2.31 16.61 -10.70
C GLN A 56 3.66 16.56 -9.97
N GLN A 57 3.62 16.88 -8.68
CA GLN A 57 4.77 16.74 -7.78
C GLN A 57 4.36 15.89 -6.58
N ILE A 58 4.59 14.59 -6.68
CA ILE A 58 4.14 13.62 -5.68
C ILE A 58 5.35 13.18 -4.85
N PHE A 59 5.47 13.68 -3.63
CA PHE A 59 6.65 13.42 -2.79
C PHE A 59 6.43 12.21 -1.88
N CYS A 60 7.31 11.21 -2.01
CA CYS A 60 7.28 10.00 -1.20
C CYS A 60 8.68 9.66 -0.69
N GLY A 61 8.75 9.16 0.55
CA GLY A 61 9.96 8.74 1.21
C GLY A 61 9.89 7.28 1.63
N ILE A 62 11.02 6.57 1.50
CA ILE A 62 11.24 5.22 2.02
C ILE A 62 12.62 5.16 2.69
N ARG A 63 12.72 4.64 3.90
CA ARG A 63 14.01 4.38 4.56
C ARG A 63 14.10 2.98 5.11
N ALA A 64 15.26 2.34 4.99
CA ALA A 64 15.53 1.07 5.64
C ALA A 64 16.06 1.27 7.07
N LEU A 65 15.43 0.59 8.02
CA LEU A 65 15.63 0.69 9.46
C LEU A 65 16.09 -0.66 10.02
N PRO A 66 17.40 -0.84 10.26
CA PRO A 66 17.93 -2.04 10.88
C PRO A 66 17.89 -1.92 12.41
N PHE A 67 17.25 -2.89 13.07
CA PHE A 67 17.28 -3.10 14.52
C PHE A 67 17.74 -4.53 14.84
N PRO A 68 19.04 -4.87 14.67
CA PRO A 68 19.53 -6.25 14.79
C PRO A 68 19.28 -6.87 16.16
N ALA A 69 19.31 -6.08 17.24
CA ALA A 69 19.03 -6.56 18.60
C ALA A 69 17.59 -7.03 18.80
N LEU A 70 16.66 -6.60 17.93
CA LEU A 70 15.25 -6.95 17.95
C LEU A 70 14.88 -7.90 16.79
N ASP A 71 15.84 -8.23 15.92
CA ASP A 71 15.62 -8.97 14.67
C ASP A 71 14.48 -8.37 13.84
N ALA A 72 14.53 -7.04 13.70
CA ALA A 72 13.61 -6.24 12.90
C ALA A 72 14.40 -5.42 11.88
N TYR A 73 14.01 -5.52 10.62
CA TYR A 73 14.70 -4.91 9.47
C TYR A 73 13.64 -4.36 8.55
N ASN A 74 13.23 -3.13 8.79
CA ASN A 74 11.94 -2.63 8.35
C ASN A 74 12.10 -1.48 7.37
N PHE A 75 11.09 -1.24 6.55
CA PHE A 75 10.97 0.07 5.90
C PHE A 75 10.11 1.00 6.75
N GLY A 76 10.54 2.24 6.90
CA GLY A 76 9.68 3.38 7.23
C GLY A 76 9.29 4.10 5.94
N ILE A 77 8.01 4.41 5.79
CA ILE A 77 7.46 5.08 4.60
C ILE A 77 6.68 6.33 4.98
N VAL A 78 6.77 7.36 4.14
CA VAL A 78 6.06 8.63 4.31
C VAL A 78 5.59 9.19 2.97
N GLY A 79 4.51 9.95 3.05
CA GLY A 79 4.13 10.95 2.06
C GLY A 79 4.48 12.34 2.53
N ALA A 80 4.66 13.31 1.63
CA ALA A 80 4.88 14.71 1.99
C ALA A 80 4.24 15.67 0.99
N MET A 81 3.94 16.90 1.45
CA MET A 81 3.40 17.97 0.60
C MET A 81 4.49 18.72 -0.15
N ALA A 82 5.70 18.74 0.38
CA ALA A 82 6.86 19.28 -0.29
C ALA A 82 8.13 18.55 0.17
N TYR A 83 9.21 18.77 -0.57
CA TYR A 83 10.55 18.27 -0.23
C TYR A 83 11.52 19.43 -0.02
N SER A 84 12.38 19.29 1.00
CA SER A 84 13.56 20.13 1.18
C SER A 84 14.69 19.32 1.80
N ASP A 85 15.87 19.40 1.17
CA ASP A 85 17.02 18.58 1.52
C ASP A 85 17.57 18.84 2.92
N GLY A 86 17.35 20.05 3.46
CA GLY A 86 17.78 20.42 4.81
C GLY A 86 16.97 19.78 5.94
N PHE A 87 15.83 19.13 5.64
CA PHE A 87 14.99 18.48 6.65
C PHE A 87 15.25 16.98 6.75
N THR A 88 14.97 16.43 7.93
CA THR A 88 15.03 14.98 8.19
C THR A 88 13.96 14.24 7.37
N PHE A 89 14.08 12.92 7.27
CA PHE A 89 13.12 12.07 6.55
C PHE A 89 11.66 12.28 6.99
N ALA A 90 11.40 12.16 8.30
CA ALA A 90 10.07 12.39 8.88
C ALA A 90 9.79 13.87 9.20
N GLY A 91 10.69 14.78 8.81
CA GLY A 91 10.58 16.22 9.04
C GLY A 91 10.23 17.02 7.79
N GLN A 92 9.91 16.36 6.68
CA GLN A 92 9.55 17.05 5.45
C GLN A 92 8.25 17.86 5.63
N PRO A 93 8.11 19.01 4.93
CA PRO A 93 6.91 19.84 5.05
C PRO A 93 5.62 19.07 4.70
N GLY A 94 4.68 19.06 5.65
CA GLY A 94 3.41 18.33 5.50
C GLY A 94 3.57 16.81 5.42
N SER A 95 4.63 16.24 5.99
CA SER A 95 4.84 14.79 6.02
C SER A 95 3.74 14.06 6.79
N SER A 96 3.41 12.86 6.34
CA SER A 96 2.52 11.94 7.05
C SER A 96 3.20 11.42 8.32
N PRO A 97 2.43 10.92 9.30
CA PRO A 97 2.95 9.92 10.22
C PRO A 97 3.64 8.80 9.44
N GLU A 98 4.76 8.29 9.96
CA GLU A 98 5.42 7.13 9.35
C GLU A 98 4.52 5.90 9.45
N CYS A 99 4.44 5.16 8.35
CA CYS A 99 3.96 3.78 8.35
C CYS A 99 5.15 2.86 8.13
N PHE A 100 5.01 1.60 8.55
CA PHE A 100 6.11 0.66 8.55
C PHE A 100 5.77 -0.61 7.80
N VAL A 101 6.76 -1.17 7.12
CA VAL A 101 6.69 -2.44 6.42
C VAL A 101 7.74 -3.35 7.05
N PRO A 102 7.34 -4.25 7.94
CA PRO A 102 8.28 -5.17 8.55
C PRO A 102 8.84 -6.16 7.54
N LEU A 103 10.16 -6.13 7.32
CA LEU A 103 10.87 -7.03 6.41
C LEU A 103 11.88 -7.87 7.20
N TRP A 104 12.90 -8.40 6.54
CA TRP A 104 13.98 -9.17 7.16
C TRP A 104 15.34 -8.93 6.47
N ASP A 105 16.41 -9.41 7.09
CA ASP A 105 17.77 -9.33 6.57
C ASP A 105 18.20 -10.63 5.87
N ASP A 106 17.35 -11.11 4.97
CA ASP A 106 17.61 -12.30 4.17
C ASP A 106 16.92 -12.15 2.79
N SER A 107 17.17 -13.09 1.89
CA SER A 107 16.64 -13.11 0.54
C SER A 107 15.10 -13.11 0.53
N LEU A 108 14.48 -12.19 -0.20
CA LEU A 108 13.02 -12.09 -0.35
C LEU A 108 12.61 -11.90 -1.82
N ALA A 109 11.52 -12.55 -2.22
CA ALA A 109 10.91 -12.29 -3.52
C ALA A 109 10.13 -10.97 -3.47
N TYR A 110 10.06 -10.25 -4.59
CA TYR A 110 9.30 -9.01 -4.70
C TYR A 110 8.56 -8.86 -6.02
N TRP A 111 7.55 -8.01 -5.99
CA TRP A 111 6.82 -7.48 -7.14
C TRP A 111 6.67 -5.97 -6.97
N PHE A 112 7.14 -5.22 -7.96
CA PHE A 112 7.02 -3.77 -8.05
C PHE A 112 6.06 -3.43 -9.17
N VAL A 113 5.12 -2.54 -8.88
CA VAL A 113 4.20 -1.97 -9.85
C VAL A 113 4.18 -0.47 -9.65
N ALA A 114 4.38 0.30 -10.72
CA ALA A 114 4.31 1.75 -10.64
C ALA A 114 3.76 2.39 -11.92
N ASN A 115 3.26 3.60 -11.76
CA ASN A 115 3.04 4.57 -12.82
C ASN A 115 3.53 5.94 -12.31
N GLY A 116 3.25 7.02 -13.04
CA GLY A 116 3.70 8.35 -12.62
C GLY A 116 3.05 8.87 -11.33
N GLN A 117 1.94 8.28 -10.88
CA GLN A 117 1.18 8.73 -9.71
C GLN A 117 1.43 7.91 -8.45
N ARG A 118 1.74 6.62 -8.58
CA ARG A 118 1.85 5.71 -7.44
C ARG A 118 2.86 4.59 -7.63
N VAL A 119 3.27 4.02 -6.51
CA VAL A 119 4.05 2.79 -6.42
C VAL A 119 3.38 1.81 -5.45
N VAL A 120 3.30 0.55 -5.86
CA VAL A 120 2.93 -0.57 -5.01
C VAL A 120 4.03 -1.61 -5.03
N VAL A 121 4.38 -2.08 -3.84
CA VAL A 121 5.38 -3.11 -3.65
C VAL A 121 4.77 -4.24 -2.84
N VAL A 122 5.04 -5.46 -3.26
CA VAL A 122 4.79 -6.67 -2.48
C VAL A 122 6.12 -7.37 -2.27
N ALA A 123 6.44 -7.69 -1.03
CA ALA A 123 7.59 -8.48 -0.63
C ALA A 123 7.10 -9.77 0.03
N LYS A 124 7.62 -10.91 -0.41
CA LYS A 124 7.31 -12.22 0.18
C LYS A 124 8.43 -12.67 1.10
N ILE A 125 8.06 -12.91 2.35
CA ILE A 125 8.94 -13.41 3.41
C ILE A 125 8.32 -14.69 3.96
N SER A 126 9.00 -15.83 3.75
CA SER A 126 8.44 -17.15 4.06
C SER A 126 7.06 -17.32 3.37
N THR A 127 5.98 -17.46 4.14
CA THR A 127 4.60 -17.57 3.64
C THR A 127 3.80 -16.26 3.75
N ARG A 128 4.48 -15.12 3.98
CA ARG A 128 3.82 -13.83 4.28
C ARG A 128 4.09 -12.80 3.19
N TYR A 129 3.09 -11.97 2.90
CA TYR A 129 3.12 -10.95 1.85
C TYR A 129 3.01 -9.55 2.45
N LEU A 130 4.15 -8.90 2.57
CA LEU A 130 4.31 -7.59 3.18
C LEU A 130 4.27 -6.57 2.06
N ALA A 131 3.26 -5.71 2.06
CA ALA A 131 3.02 -4.83 0.93
C ALA A 131 2.81 -3.39 1.38
N PHE A 132 3.16 -2.45 0.49
CA PHE A 132 2.89 -1.04 0.69
C PHE A 132 2.45 -0.32 -0.57
N TYR A 133 1.75 0.79 -0.37
CA TYR A 133 1.31 1.75 -1.37
C TYR A 133 1.83 3.13 -1.01
N LEU A 134 2.40 3.84 -1.98
CA LEU A 134 2.77 5.25 -1.87
C LEU A 134 2.34 6.01 -3.12
N GLY A 135 1.74 7.18 -2.92
CA GLY A 135 1.38 8.12 -3.99
C GLY A 135 -0.11 8.39 -4.05
N TYR A 136 -0.59 8.84 -5.21
CA TYR A 136 -1.99 9.22 -5.38
C TYR A 136 -2.90 8.02 -5.59
N GLY A 137 -4.08 8.06 -4.98
CA GLY A 137 -5.24 7.28 -5.40
C GLY A 137 -6.05 8.02 -6.48
N LEU A 138 -7.20 7.45 -6.85
CA LEU A 138 -8.16 8.05 -7.79
C LEU A 138 -9.25 8.77 -6.98
N PRO A 139 -9.21 10.11 -6.86
CA PRO A 139 -10.14 10.83 -6.01
C PRO A 139 -11.57 10.82 -6.57
N TRP A 140 -12.56 10.76 -5.68
CA TRP A 140 -13.97 11.01 -5.99
C TRP A 140 -14.30 12.51 -5.89
N ALA A 141 -13.43 13.34 -6.45
CA ALA A 141 -13.53 14.79 -6.41
C ALA A 141 -12.84 15.39 -7.65
N LEU A 142 -13.16 16.64 -7.97
CA LEU A 142 -12.44 17.35 -9.03
C LEU A 142 -10.99 17.62 -8.58
N PRO A 143 -10.01 17.69 -9.51
CA PRO A 143 -8.63 17.99 -9.16
C PRO A 143 -8.43 19.28 -8.34
N GLY A 144 -9.32 20.27 -8.49
CA GLY A 144 -9.28 21.50 -7.69
C GLY A 144 -9.77 21.34 -6.24
N ASP A 145 -10.68 20.39 -5.99
CA ASP A 145 -11.27 20.16 -4.66
C ASP A 145 -10.43 19.19 -3.84
N TYR A 146 -9.72 18.27 -4.50
CA TYR A 146 -8.82 17.32 -3.86
C TYR A 146 -7.47 17.26 -4.61
N PRO A 147 -6.60 18.28 -4.44
CA PRO A 147 -5.40 18.44 -5.26
C PRO A 147 -4.28 17.44 -4.96
N ALA A 148 -4.30 16.81 -3.78
CA ALA A 148 -3.28 15.87 -3.34
C ALA A 148 -3.91 14.62 -2.69
N PRO A 149 -4.52 13.72 -3.46
CA PRO A 149 -5.16 12.50 -2.96
C PRO A 149 -4.13 11.44 -2.57
N LEU A 150 -3.20 11.81 -1.68
CA LEU A 150 -2.09 10.96 -1.29
C LEU A 150 -2.53 9.91 -0.28
N TYR A 151 -2.13 8.66 -0.55
CA TYR A 151 -2.26 7.53 0.34
C TYR A 151 -0.88 6.97 0.68
N VAL A 152 -0.68 6.70 1.96
CA VAL A 152 0.52 6.07 2.51
C VAL A 152 0.05 4.84 3.26
N GLY A 153 0.25 3.67 2.67
CA GLY A 153 -0.22 2.41 3.24
C GLY A 153 0.93 1.44 3.43
N GLY A 154 1.27 1.14 4.68
CA GLY A 154 2.21 0.10 5.08
C GLY A 154 1.51 -1.08 5.76
N CYS A 155 2.18 -1.68 6.75
CA CYS A 155 1.69 -2.83 7.51
C CYS A 155 1.47 -2.56 9.00
N SER A 156 2.19 -1.58 9.57
CA SER A 156 2.17 -1.23 11.00
C SER A 156 2.47 0.26 11.21
N ASP A 157 2.19 0.77 12.40
CA ASP A 157 2.59 2.09 12.93
C ASP A 157 3.80 2.00 13.87
N THR A 158 4.39 0.81 14.03
CA THR A 158 5.53 0.56 14.92
C THR A 158 6.78 0.17 14.13
N ASN A 159 7.88 0.91 14.32
CA ASN A 159 9.13 0.74 13.57
C ASN A 159 9.90 -0.54 13.91
N THR A 160 9.63 -1.15 15.06
CA THR A 160 10.28 -2.37 15.55
C THR A 160 9.39 -3.61 15.44
N ASP A 161 8.20 -3.48 14.85
CA ASP A 161 7.35 -4.65 14.60
C ASP A 161 8.07 -5.64 13.70
N ARG A 162 7.91 -6.93 14.02
CA ARG A 162 8.53 -8.00 13.27
C ARG A 162 7.57 -8.52 12.20
N TRP A 163 8.11 -8.93 11.05
CA TRP A 163 7.38 -9.54 9.93
C TRP A 163 6.50 -10.74 10.34
N SER A 164 6.85 -11.40 11.44
CA SER A 164 6.14 -12.57 12.00
C SER A 164 5.02 -12.22 12.98
N SER A 165 4.70 -10.93 13.21
CA SER A 165 3.61 -10.52 14.08
C SER A 165 2.26 -11.13 13.64
N ASN A 166 1.42 -11.47 14.60
CA ASN A 166 0.07 -12.00 14.35
C ASN A 166 -1.02 -11.08 14.89
N ASP A 167 -0.64 -9.87 15.27
CA ASP A 167 -1.52 -8.86 15.81
C ASP A 167 -2.67 -8.55 14.85
N PHE A 168 -3.87 -8.32 15.39
CA PHE A 168 -5.04 -8.01 14.55
C PHE A 168 -4.88 -6.71 13.76
N GLY A 169 -4.09 -5.77 14.29
CA GLY A 169 -3.71 -4.51 13.63
C GLY A 169 -2.52 -4.63 12.67
N PHE A 170 -1.88 -5.81 12.54
CA PHE A 170 -0.84 -6.06 11.57
C PHE A 170 -1.45 -6.54 10.25
N ARG A 171 -1.57 -5.61 9.29
CA ARG A 171 -2.26 -5.83 8.01
C ARG A 171 -1.71 -4.97 6.88
N SER A 172 -1.77 -5.48 5.67
CA SER A 172 -1.46 -4.77 4.44
C SER A 172 -2.39 -3.56 4.22
N PHE A 173 -1.89 -2.57 3.50
CA PHE A 173 -2.62 -1.37 3.09
C PHE A 173 -4.01 -1.64 2.45
N ALA A 174 -4.19 -2.77 1.77
CA ALA A 174 -5.45 -3.09 1.09
C ALA A 174 -6.60 -3.40 2.07
N ASP A 175 -6.28 -3.90 3.25
CA ASP A 175 -7.20 -4.14 4.36
C ASP A 175 -6.51 -3.65 5.65
N PRO A 176 -6.39 -2.33 5.83
CA PRO A 176 -5.38 -1.76 6.70
C PRO A 176 -5.67 -1.98 8.18
N GLY A 177 -4.59 -2.15 8.94
CA GLY A 177 -4.60 -2.03 10.38
C GLY A 177 -4.12 -0.65 10.80
N ASN A 178 -3.08 -0.59 11.64
CA ASN A 178 -2.61 0.70 12.15
C ASN A 178 -1.74 1.50 11.17
N GLY A 179 -1.13 0.84 10.19
CA GLY A 179 -0.11 1.41 9.32
C GLY A 179 -0.60 2.06 8.03
N ALA A 180 -1.68 2.85 8.04
CA ALA A 180 -2.13 3.54 6.83
C ALA A 180 -2.69 4.95 7.10
N GLN A 181 -2.43 5.87 6.18
CA GLN A 181 -2.78 7.30 6.26
C GLN A 181 -3.28 7.81 4.90
N ILE A 182 -4.24 8.74 4.92
CA ILE A 182 -4.56 9.61 3.77
C ILE A 182 -4.33 11.06 4.12
N LEU A 183 -4.00 11.88 3.13
CA LEU A 183 -4.09 13.32 3.26
C LEU A 183 -5.48 13.78 2.84
N SER A 184 -6.31 14.26 3.76
CA SER A 184 -7.66 14.71 3.42
C SER A 184 -7.66 15.96 2.53
N PRO A 185 -8.78 16.29 1.84
CA PRO A 185 -8.93 17.54 1.11
C PRO A 185 -8.66 18.81 1.95
N ALA A 186 -8.84 18.71 3.27
CA ALA A 186 -8.54 19.78 4.22
C ALA A 186 -7.03 19.90 4.57
N GLY A 187 -6.16 19.11 3.92
CA GLY A 187 -4.71 19.11 4.15
C GLY A 187 -4.30 18.48 5.48
N THR A 188 -5.14 17.60 6.04
CA THR A 188 -4.87 16.92 7.32
C THR A 188 -4.68 15.42 7.11
N TRP A 189 -3.65 14.85 7.74
CA TRP A 189 -3.43 13.41 7.73
C TRP A 189 -4.46 12.68 8.61
N LEU A 190 -5.15 11.70 8.03
CA LEU A 190 -6.14 10.87 8.71
C LEU A 190 -5.75 9.39 8.62
N GLN A 191 -5.82 8.68 9.74
CA GLN A 191 -5.54 7.24 9.78
C GLN A 191 -6.67 6.48 9.08
N VAL A 192 -6.30 5.56 8.19
CA VAL A 192 -7.22 4.58 7.60
C VAL A 192 -7.00 3.25 8.30
N ARG A 193 -8.06 2.66 8.85
CA ARG A 193 -7.93 1.45 9.66
C ARG A 193 -9.21 0.63 9.63
N ASN A 194 -9.14 -0.56 9.05
CA ASN A 194 -10.21 -1.53 9.05
C ASN A 194 -10.31 -2.28 10.37
N PHE A 195 -9.18 -2.80 10.88
CA PHE A 195 -9.20 -3.59 12.10
C PHE A 195 -7.98 -3.34 12.98
N TYR A 196 -8.16 -3.48 14.29
CA TYR A 196 -7.10 -3.29 15.26
C TYR A 196 -7.27 -4.21 16.47
N ASN A 197 -6.23 -4.28 17.31
CA ASN A 197 -6.30 -4.99 18.57
C ASN A 197 -7.04 -4.14 19.62
N PHE A 198 -8.14 -4.66 20.16
CA PHE A 198 -8.78 -4.08 21.34
C PHE A 198 -9.15 -5.19 22.32
N ALA A 199 -8.71 -5.08 23.58
CA ALA A 199 -8.96 -6.07 24.62
C ALA A 199 -8.67 -7.53 24.18
N SER A 200 -7.55 -7.74 23.47
CA SER A 200 -7.13 -9.05 22.91
C SER A 200 -8.09 -9.63 21.85
N SER A 201 -8.89 -8.80 21.19
CA SER A 201 -9.80 -9.19 20.12
C SER A 201 -9.60 -8.33 18.87
N GLU A 202 -10.01 -8.85 17.72
CA GLU A 202 -10.13 -8.09 16.47
C GLU A 202 -11.33 -7.15 16.61
N TYR A 203 -11.10 -5.86 16.45
CA TYR A 203 -12.16 -4.85 16.46
C TYR A 203 -12.16 -4.05 15.15
N GLU A 204 -13.34 -3.81 14.59
CA GLU A 204 -13.48 -3.00 13.38
C GLU A 204 -13.29 -1.51 13.70
N GLY A 205 -12.44 -0.83 12.94
CA GLY A 205 -12.25 0.61 13.03
C GLY A 205 -13.49 1.35 12.53
N ASP A 206 -13.83 2.45 13.18
CA ASP A 206 -15.12 3.11 13.00
C ASP A 206 -15.03 4.54 12.46
N GLN A 207 -13.82 4.97 12.04
CA GLN A 207 -13.52 6.30 11.52
C GLN A 207 -13.38 6.30 9.99
N LEU A 208 -12.26 5.79 9.45
CA LEU A 208 -12.01 5.66 8.02
C LEU A 208 -11.60 4.23 7.69
N ASN A 209 -12.22 3.63 6.67
CA ASN A 209 -12.01 2.25 6.26
C ASN A 209 -11.74 2.13 4.75
N VAL A 210 -11.36 0.91 4.36
CA VAL A 210 -11.29 0.46 2.97
C VAL A 210 -12.45 -0.51 2.73
N TRP A 211 -13.39 -0.11 1.89
CA TRP A 211 -14.40 -1.00 1.33
C TRP A 211 -13.76 -1.89 0.24
N PRO A 212 -14.13 -3.18 0.10
CA PRO A 212 -15.24 -3.90 0.76
C PRO A 212 -14.90 -4.58 2.10
N TYR A 213 -13.71 -4.37 2.67
CA TYR A 213 -13.26 -5.12 3.83
C TYR A 213 -13.95 -4.72 5.15
N ALA A 214 -14.22 -3.43 5.33
CA ALA A 214 -14.83 -2.87 6.53
C ALA A 214 -15.69 -1.64 6.21
N GLY A 215 -16.33 -1.05 7.23
CA GLY A 215 -17.03 0.23 7.12
C GLY A 215 -18.49 0.15 6.68
N LEU A 216 -19.07 -1.05 6.67
CA LEU A 216 -20.50 -1.24 6.38
C LEU A 216 -21.35 -1.02 7.64
N ARG A 217 -21.49 0.21 8.13
CA ARG A 217 -22.40 0.49 9.25
C ARG A 217 -23.85 0.10 8.88
N GLY A 218 -24.40 -0.93 9.54
CA GLY A 218 -25.77 -1.41 9.35
C GLY A 218 -25.90 -2.76 8.62
N ALA A 219 -24.81 -3.27 8.05
CA ALA A 219 -24.67 -4.65 7.59
C ALA A 219 -23.46 -5.29 8.27
N THR A 220 -23.35 -6.62 8.28
CA THR A 220 -22.13 -7.24 8.80
C THR A 220 -21.06 -7.21 7.71
N SER A 221 -19.84 -6.76 8.03
CA SER A 221 -18.64 -7.05 7.21
C SER A 221 -18.54 -8.56 6.91
N GLY A 222 -19.13 -9.40 7.76
CA GLY A 222 -19.40 -10.83 7.53
C GLY A 222 -20.06 -11.20 6.19
N ILE A 223 -20.97 -10.38 5.63
CA ILE A 223 -21.60 -10.66 4.33
C ILE A 223 -20.56 -10.54 3.21
N LEU A 224 -19.78 -9.47 3.19
CA LEU A 224 -18.72 -9.29 2.19
C LEU A 224 -17.58 -10.29 2.42
N ARG A 225 -17.31 -10.66 3.66
CA ARG A 225 -16.40 -11.76 4.00
C ARG A 225 -16.89 -13.14 3.52
N SER A 226 -18.13 -13.27 3.08
CA SER A 226 -18.71 -14.53 2.59
C SER A 226 -18.63 -14.70 1.07
N LEU A 227 -18.20 -13.67 0.34
CA LEU A 227 -18.06 -13.69 -1.12
C LEU A 227 -17.19 -14.85 -1.62
N ARG A 228 -17.52 -15.35 -2.81
CA ARG A 228 -16.86 -16.47 -3.50
C ARG A 228 -16.58 -16.11 -4.96
N ASN A 229 -15.89 -17.00 -5.66
CA ASN A 229 -15.82 -16.97 -7.11
C ASN A 229 -17.23 -17.08 -7.74
N ASN A 230 -17.36 -16.59 -8.98
CA ASN A 230 -18.57 -16.65 -9.78
C ASN A 230 -18.91 -18.12 -10.12
N GLY A 231 -20.18 -18.38 -10.51
CA GLY A 231 -20.66 -19.73 -10.81
C GLY A 231 -19.94 -20.43 -11.98
N ASP A 232 -19.27 -19.64 -12.83
CA ASP A 232 -18.46 -20.11 -13.96
C ASP A 232 -16.97 -20.31 -13.60
N GLY A 233 -16.58 -20.10 -12.34
CA GLY A 233 -15.19 -20.22 -11.89
C GLY A 233 -14.40 -18.90 -11.90
N THR A 234 -14.92 -17.84 -12.53
CA THR A 234 -14.24 -16.54 -12.62
C THR A 234 -14.32 -15.75 -11.32
N TYR A 235 -13.60 -14.63 -11.22
CA TYR A 235 -13.60 -13.75 -10.05
C TYR A 235 -14.09 -12.36 -10.43
N THR A 236 -14.91 -11.77 -9.57
CA THR A 236 -15.35 -10.37 -9.70
C THR A 236 -14.49 -9.50 -8.79
N PRO A 237 -13.60 -8.65 -9.33
CA PRO A 237 -12.84 -7.69 -8.53
C PRO A 237 -13.75 -6.56 -8.05
N PHE A 238 -13.49 -6.06 -6.84
CA PHE A 238 -14.10 -4.83 -6.34
C PHE A 238 -13.04 -3.75 -6.13
N PRO A 239 -13.30 -2.47 -6.46
CA PRO A 239 -12.35 -1.41 -6.14
C PRO A 239 -12.09 -1.34 -4.64
N LEU A 240 -10.86 -1.01 -4.26
CA LEU A 240 -10.54 -0.67 -2.88
C LEU A 240 -10.82 0.81 -2.66
N VAL A 241 -11.92 1.12 -1.98
CA VAL A 241 -12.41 2.49 -1.81
C VAL A 241 -12.15 2.94 -0.38
N ILE A 242 -11.41 4.03 -0.21
CA ILE A 242 -11.22 4.67 1.09
C ILE A 242 -12.40 5.60 1.35
N HIS A 243 -13.07 5.37 2.46
CA HIS A 243 -14.22 6.17 2.87
C HIS A 243 -14.24 6.39 4.39
N GLY A 244 -14.85 7.49 4.80
CA GLY A 244 -15.21 7.76 6.18
C GLY A 244 -16.51 7.06 6.58
N ASN A 245 -16.73 6.98 7.89
CA ASN A 245 -17.96 6.50 8.49
C ASN A 245 -18.76 7.64 9.12
N SER A 246 -20.05 7.37 9.37
CA SER A 246 -20.92 8.29 10.12
C SER A 246 -20.25 8.79 11.42
N PRO A 247 -20.25 10.11 11.69
CA PRO A 247 -21.04 11.15 11.00
C PRO A 247 -20.43 11.75 9.73
N SER A 248 -19.22 11.35 9.32
CA SER A 248 -18.50 11.88 8.16
C SER A 248 -18.33 10.82 7.06
N PRO A 249 -19.39 10.47 6.31
CA PRO A 249 -19.38 9.41 5.29
C PRO A 249 -18.74 9.86 3.97
N GLU A 250 -17.61 10.55 4.04
CA GLU A 250 -16.89 11.07 2.88
C GLU A 250 -16.27 9.92 2.09
N ILE A 251 -16.41 9.91 0.76
CA ILE A 251 -15.67 8.99 -0.12
C ILE A 251 -14.46 9.73 -0.63
N TYR A 252 -13.26 9.25 -0.28
CA TYR A 252 -12.03 9.98 -0.58
C TYR A 252 -11.47 9.58 -1.95
N MET A 253 -11.14 8.31 -2.12
CA MET A 253 -10.43 7.83 -3.31
C MET A 253 -10.54 6.31 -3.47
N GLU A 254 -10.25 5.83 -4.68
CA GLU A 254 -9.96 4.43 -4.95
C GLU A 254 -8.45 4.21 -5.03
N LEU A 255 -7.96 3.03 -4.62
CA LEU A 255 -6.55 2.68 -4.79
C LEU A 255 -6.31 2.18 -6.22
N ASP A 256 -5.56 2.95 -7.01
CA ASP A 256 -5.28 2.63 -8.41
C ASP A 256 -4.61 1.25 -8.53
N GLY A 257 -5.14 0.43 -9.43
CA GLY A 257 -4.66 -0.91 -9.75
C GLY A 257 -4.64 -1.89 -8.57
N CYS A 258 -5.41 -1.63 -7.51
CA CYS A 258 -5.55 -2.52 -6.35
C CYS A 258 -7.04 -2.82 -6.11
N TYR A 259 -7.40 -4.09 -6.05
CA TYR A 259 -8.80 -4.53 -5.96
C TYR A 259 -8.97 -5.57 -4.87
N TYR A 260 -10.14 -5.65 -4.26
CA TYR A 260 -10.50 -6.83 -3.47
C TYR A 260 -10.78 -8.02 -4.39
N VAL A 261 -10.48 -9.24 -3.91
CA VAL A 261 -10.92 -10.49 -4.53
C VAL A 261 -11.20 -11.54 -3.46
N SER A 262 -12.11 -12.48 -3.76
CA SER A 262 -12.32 -13.63 -2.89
C SER A 262 -11.11 -14.58 -2.94
N GLY A 263 -10.68 -15.03 -1.76
CA GLY A 263 -9.75 -16.16 -1.56
C GLY A 263 -10.39 -17.53 -1.74
N PHE A 264 -11.71 -17.62 -1.95
CA PHE A 264 -12.38 -18.91 -2.10
C PHE A 264 -11.99 -19.57 -3.44
N ASN A 265 -11.48 -20.82 -3.38
CA ASN A 265 -10.88 -21.52 -4.52
C ASN A 265 -9.74 -20.76 -5.22
N ASN A 266 -9.15 -19.79 -4.52
CA ASN A 266 -8.06 -18.96 -5.02
C ASN A 266 -6.80 -19.18 -4.17
N ALA A 267 -5.64 -18.85 -4.72
CA ALA A 267 -4.37 -19.00 -4.02
C ALA A 267 -3.46 -17.79 -4.28
N ALA A 268 -2.57 -17.52 -3.32
CA ALA A 268 -1.56 -16.49 -3.47
C ALA A 268 -0.73 -16.68 -4.76
N GLU A 269 -0.32 -15.58 -5.37
CA GLU A 269 0.45 -15.52 -6.62
C GLU A 269 -0.27 -16.05 -7.87
N THR A 270 -1.51 -16.53 -7.75
CA THR A 270 -2.35 -16.83 -8.92
C THR A 270 -2.48 -15.58 -9.78
N ILE A 271 -2.24 -15.73 -11.09
CA ILE A 271 -2.50 -14.68 -12.07
C ILE A 271 -3.90 -14.88 -12.64
N LEU A 272 -4.74 -13.86 -12.50
CA LEU A 272 -6.08 -13.80 -13.07
C LEU A 272 -6.06 -12.83 -14.26
N ASP A 273 -6.46 -13.31 -15.43
CA ASP A 273 -6.82 -12.44 -16.56
C ASP A 273 -8.26 -11.94 -16.35
N ILE A 274 -8.40 -10.64 -16.13
CA ILE A 274 -9.69 -9.97 -16.01
C ILE A 274 -9.76 -8.87 -17.06
N GLY A 275 -10.49 -9.14 -18.14
CA GLY A 275 -10.66 -8.17 -19.24
C GLY A 275 -9.40 -7.94 -20.07
N GLY A 276 -8.54 -8.95 -20.22
CA GLY A 276 -7.27 -8.88 -20.95
C GLY A 276 -6.14 -8.24 -20.15
N ILE A 277 -6.29 -8.12 -18.83
CA ILE A 277 -5.32 -7.51 -17.92
C ILE A 277 -4.98 -8.52 -16.83
N ASP A 278 -3.68 -8.77 -16.66
CA ASP A 278 -3.17 -9.66 -15.64
C ASP A 278 -3.20 -9.02 -14.25
N HIS A 279 -3.75 -9.75 -13.29
CA HIS A 279 -3.80 -9.38 -11.89
C HIS A 279 -3.22 -10.51 -11.01
N MET A 280 -2.30 -10.16 -10.13
CA MET A 280 -1.75 -11.10 -9.15
C MET A 280 -2.59 -11.12 -7.88
N VAL A 281 -2.94 -12.31 -7.40
CA VAL A 281 -3.62 -12.51 -6.12
C VAL A 281 -2.63 -12.41 -4.97
N VAL A 282 -2.89 -11.52 -4.02
CA VAL A 282 -2.02 -11.23 -2.88
C VAL A 282 -2.79 -11.39 -1.57
N PRO A 283 -2.30 -12.22 -0.63
CA PRO A 283 -2.86 -12.30 0.71
C PRO A 283 -2.68 -11.02 1.52
N ASN A 284 -3.58 -10.76 2.46
CA ASN A 284 -3.35 -9.79 3.52
C ASN A 284 -2.37 -10.37 4.57
N ILE A 285 -1.09 -10.19 4.29
CA ILE A 285 0.06 -10.67 5.06
C ILE A 285 0.09 -12.20 5.19
N PHE A 286 -0.54 -12.76 6.23
CA PHE A 286 -0.52 -14.19 6.57
C PHE A 286 -1.90 -14.83 6.47
N ARG A 287 -2.93 -14.04 6.16
CA ARG A 287 -4.32 -14.49 6.08
C ARG A 287 -4.52 -15.41 4.89
N SER A 288 -5.29 -16.47 5.09
CA SER A 288 -5.63 -17.47 4.06
C SER A 288 -7.12 -17.80 4.03
N ASP A 289 -7.91 -17.07 4.83
CA ASP A 289 -9.36 -17.13 4.77
C ASP A 289 -9.88 -16.57 3.43
N ARG A 290 -11.15 -16.83 3.14
CA ARG A 290 -11.76 -16.47 1.86
C ARG A 290 -11.85 -14.96 1.57
N TRP A 291 -11.56 -14.09 2.54
CA TRP A 291 -11.72 -12.65 2.37
C TRP A 291 -10.40 -11.90 2.51
N GLY A 292 -9.35 -12.50 3.05
CA GLY A 292 -8.03 -11.89 3.24
C GLY A 292 -7.17 -11.83 1.97
N TYR A 293 -7.74 -11.53 0.80
CA TYR A 293 -7.02 -11.46 -0.47
C TYR A 293 -7.39 -10.21 -1.29
N TRP A 294 -6.40 -9.65 -1.97
CA TRP A 294 -6.55 -8.54 -2.90
C TRP A 294 -5.81 -8.83 -4.20
N LEU A 295 -6.07 -8.05 -5.23
CA LEU A 295 -5.46 -8.14 -6.56
C LEU A 295 -4.56 -6.95 -6.80
N LEU A 296 -3.36 -7.24 -7.29
CA LEU A 296 -2.43 -6.26 -7.83
C LEU A 296 -2.47 -6.34 -9.36
N ARG A 297 -2.91 -5.28 -10.02
CA ARG A 297 -2.82 -5.15 -11.48
C ARG A 297 -1.36 -5.07 -11.93
N LEU A 298 -0.96 -5.85 -12.93
CA LEU A 298 0.43 -5.92 -13.42
C LEU A 298 0.68 -5.13 -14.72
N SER A 299 -0.35 -4.92 -15.56
CA SER A 299 -0.20 -4.28 -16.89
C SER A 299 -1.20 -3.15 -17.14
#